data_AF-A0A357V444-F1
#
_entry.id   AF-A0A357V444-F1
#
_cell.length_a   1.000
_cell.length_b   1.000
_cell.length_c   1.000
_cell.angle_alpha   90.00
_cell.angle_beta   90.00
_cell.angle_gamma   90.00
#
_symmetry.space_group_name_H-M   'P 1'
#
loop_
_entity.id
_entity.type
_entity.pdbx_description
1 polymer ?
#
loop_
_entity_poly.entity_id
_entity_poly.type
_entity_poly.pdbx_seq_one_letter_code
_entity_poly.pdbx_strand_id
1 'polypeptide(L)'
;MTQATIIRQFISEASRHGIGYNLMEAFDQPWKTMEGSVGPYWGVFDHDGTAKFSLAGAVEQPEQWRRGILALILGIVMTVLWLMTRRPTFGHALAMAIAANALSAAVAVALLYPFENYLNVGSAIAWGLGMVLMLPLTLVTLGKLDEVAEVTLGPRPKRLWRAEDAPTDAPLPKVSIQIPAYRENPDMLIETLNSCAGLDYPDFEVVVIIN
;
A
#
# COMPACT_ATOMS: atom_id res chain seq x y z
N MET A 1 20.45 5.09 -14.94
CA MET A 1 21.79 5.48 -14.42
C MET A 1 22.90 4.54 -14.89
N THR A 2 22.81 3.22 -14.64
CA THR A 2 23.89 2.27 -14.95
C THR A 2 24.32 2.26 -16.42
N GLN A 3 23.38 2.25 -17.37
CA GLN A 3 23.68 2.26 -18.81
C GLN A 3 24.49 3.50 -19.22
N ALA A 4 24.06 4.69 -18.80
CA ALA A 4 24.75 5.95 -19.12
C ALA A 4 26.19 5.95 -18.62
N THR A 5 26.42 5.49 -17.39
CA THR A 5 27.76 5.38 -16.80
C THR A 5 28.63 4.40 -17.57
N ILE A 6 28.12 3.20 -17.85
CA ILE A 6 28.86 2.15 -18.58
C ILE A 6 29.25 2.65 -19.98
N ILE A 7 28.29 3.21 -20.72
CA ILE A 7 28.53 3.69 -22.09
C ILE A 7 29.56 4.82 -22.10
N ARG A 8 29.44 5.81 -21.20
CA ARG A 8 30.40 6.92 -21.11
C ARG A 8 31.80 6.43 -20.73
N GLN A 9 31.92 5.52 -19.77
CA GLN A 9 33.20 4.94 -19.37
C GLN A 9 33.83 4.13 -20.50
N PHE A 10 33.03 3.30 -21.19
CA PHE A 10 33.48 2.52 -22.34
C PHE A 10 33.99 3.43 -23.48
N ILE A 11 33.21 4.46 -23.85
CA ILE A 11 33.61 5.42 -24.89
C ILE A 11 34.92 6.11 -24.50
N SER A 12 35.05 6.55 -23.25
CA SER A 12 36.27 7.20 -22.75
C SER A 12 37.48 6.27 -22.83
N GLU A 13 37.33 5.00 -22.46
CA GLU A 13 38.42 4.03 -22.41
C GLU A 13 38.83 3.55 -23.81
N ALA A 14 37.86 3.25 -24.68
CA ALA A 14 38.11 2.89 -26.06
C ALA A 14 38.85 4.01 -26.80
N SER A 15 38.47 5.27 -26.55
CA SER A 15 39.16 6.44 -27.10
C SER A 15 40.61 6.55 -26.61
N ARG A 16 40.86 6.24 -25.33
CA ARG A 16 42.21 6.25 -24.74
C ARG A 16 43.13 5.21 -25.37
N HIS A 17 42.60 4.07 -25.77
CA HIS A 17 43.37 2.97 -26.37
C HIS A 17 43.37 2.99 -27.90
N GLY A 18 42.68 3.95 -28.53
CA GLY A 18 42.57 4.03 -29.99
C GLY A 18 41.81 2.87 -30.62
N ILE A 19 40.88 2.26 -29.87
CA ILE A 19 40.08 1.11 -30.33
C ILE A 19 38.85 1.63 -31.08
N GLY A 20 38.70 1.25 -32.34
CA GLY A 20 37.45 1.46 -33.08
C GLY A 20 36.34 0.56 -32.54
N TYR A 21 35.13 1.10 -32.37
CA TYR A 21 33.98 0.37 -31.84
C TYR A 21 32.69 0.72 -32.59
N ASN A 22 31.75 -0.21 -32.59
CA ASN A 22 30.37 0.02 -33.01
C ASN A 22 29.47 -0.08 -31.78
N LEU A 23 28.84 1.02 -31.40
CA LEU A 23 27.89 1.02 -30.28
C LEU A 23 26.55 0.49 -30.78
N MET A 24 26.20 -0.72 -30.33
CA MET A 24 24.88 -1.29 -30.55
C MET A 24 24.03 -1.03 -29.29
N GLU A 25 22.90 -0.32 -29.37
CA GLU A 25 22.22 0.25 -30.55
C GLU A 25 21.95 1.76 -30.41
N ALA A 26 21.71 2.42 -31.53
CA ALA A 26 21.44 3.86 -31.55
C ALA A 26 20.07 4.17 -30.93
N PHE A 27 19.00 3.50 -31.38
CA PHE A 27 17.61 3.77 -30.97
C PHE A 27 17.01 2.59 -30.22
N ASP A 28 16.09 2.88 -29.31
CA ASP A 28 15.23 1.88 -28.69
C ASP A 28 14.34 1.20 -29.74
N GLN A 29 14.09 -0.10 -29.55
CA GLN A 29 13.34 -0.94 -30.49
C GLN A 29 12.18 -1.65 -29.78
N PRO A 30 11.00 -1.01 -29.66
CA PRO A 30 9.85 -1.55 -28.93
C PRO A 30 9.40 -2.97 -29.32
N TRP A 31 9.70 -3.40 -30.55
CA TRP A 31 9.34 -4.72 -31.07
C TRP A 31 10.25 -5.86 -30.60
N LYS A 32 11.42 -5.58 -29.98
CA LYS A 32 12.37 -6.60 -29.50
C LYS A 32 11.95 -7.25 -28.18
N THR A 33 10.77 -7.85 -28.14
CA THR A 33 10.22 -8.46 -26.92
C THR A 33 10.79 -9.85 -26.62
N MET A 34 11.50 -10.49 -27.56
CA MET A 34 12.09 -11.83 -27.36
C MET A 34 13.36 -11.82 -26.49
N GLU A 35 14.00 -10.67 -26.32
CA GLU A 35 15.17 -10.48 -25.44
C GLU A 35 14.78 -10.17 -23.98
N GLY A 36 13.50 -10.34 -23.63
CA GLY A 36 12.95 -10.02 -22.33
C GLY A 36 12.61 -8.54 -22.16
N SER A 37 12.42 -8.11 -20.91
CA SER A 37 11.97 -6.74 -20.60
C SER A 37 13.00 -5.65 -20.92
N VAL A 38 14.28 -6.01 -21.07
CA VAL A 38 15.37 -5.08 -21.36
C VAL A 38 15.61 -4.88 -22.86
N GLY A 39 15.18 -5.83 -23.70
CA GLY A 39 15.41 -5.82 -25.16
C GLY A 39 15.03 -4.53 -25.86
N PRO A 40 13.85 -3.94 -25.56
CA PRO A 40 13.44 -2.68 -26.17
C PRO A 40 14.31 -1.46 -25.84
N TYR A 41 15.15 -1.51 -24.80
CA TYR A 41 15.75 -0.33 -24.15
C TYR A 41 17.26 -0.18 -24.35
N TRP A 42 17.87 -0.95 -25.27
CA TRP A 42 19.31 -0.88 -25.52
C TRP A 42 19.78 0.42 -26.19
N GLY A 43 18.87 1.21 -26.76
CA GLY A 43 19.15 2.47 -27.44
C GLY A 43 19.81 3.51 -26.54
N VAL A 44 20.65 4.35 -27.14
CA VAL A 44 21.13 5.61 -26.56
C VAL A 44 20.06 6.69 -26.69
N PHE A 45 19.32 6.65 -27.79
CA PHE A 45 18.13 7.44 -28.05
C PHE A 45 16.87 6.59 -27.80
N ASP A 46 15.79 7.24 -27.40
CA ASP A 46 14.47 6.61 -27.36
C ASP A 46 13.93 6.39 -28.79
N HIS A 47 12.72 5.82 -28.88
CA HIS A 47 12.09 5.53 -30.17
C HIS A 47 11.77 6.79 -31.01
N ASP A 48 11.67 7.96 -30.37
CA ASP A 48 11.41 9.26 -31.02
C ASP A 48 12.71 9.99 -31.40
N GLY A 49 13.86 9.41 -31.05
CA GLY A 49 15.18 10.00 -31.30
C GLY A 49 15.64 11.01 -30.27
N THR A 50 14.96 11.10 -29.12
CA THR A 50 15.40 11.93 -27.99
C THR A 50 16.48 11.19 -27.20
N ALA A 51 17.54 11.88 -26.80
CA ALA A 51 18.62 11.27 -26.03
C ALA A 51 18.15 10.87 -24.62
N LYS A 52 18.31 9.61 -24.24
CA LYS A 52 17.87 9.08 -22.92
C LYS A 52 18.70 9.61 -21.76
N PHE A 53 19.93 10.02 -22.04
CA PHE A 53 20.82 10.65 -21.10
C PHE A 53 21.75 11.60 -21.85
N SER A 54 22.13 12.71 -21.21
CA SER A 54 23.18 13.57 -21.77
C SER A 54 24.48 12.75 -21.92
N LEU A 55 25.32 13.04 -22.91
CA LEU A 55 26.64 12.41 -23.02
C LEU A 55 27.70 13.13 -22.16
N ALA A 56 27.37 14.30 -21.61
CA ALA A 56 28.23 15.11 -20.76
C ALA A 56 27.51 15.58 -19.47
N GLY A 57 28.26 15.96 -18.45
CA GLY A 57 27.71 16.44 -17.17
C GLY A 57 27.19 15.32 -16.26
N ALA A 58 26.45 15.68 -15.21
CA ALA A 58 25.91 14.71 -14.27
C ALA A 58 24.87 13.78 -14.93
N VAL A 59 24.82 12.51 -14.52
CA VAL A 59 23.78 11.56 -14.95
C VAL A 59 22.56 11.79 -14.06
N GLU A 60 21.59 12.56 -14.56
CA GLU A 60 20.35 12.82 -13.83
C GLU A 60 19.28 11.74 -14.11
N GLN A 61 18.34 11.59 -13.17
CA GLN A 61 17.12 10.79 -13.35
C GLN A 61 15.94 11.75 -13.57
N PRO A 62 15.67 12.15 -14.83
CA PRO A 62 14.78 13.27 -15.13
C PRO A 62 13.34 13.08 -14.64
N GLU A 63 12.89 11.84 -14.37
CA GLU A 63 11.46 11.56 -14.13
C GLU A 63 11.11 11.20 -12.66
N GLN A 64 12.10 11.04 -11.78
CA GLN A 64 11.83 10.52 -10.43
C GLN A 64 11.06 11.52 -9.53
N TRP A 65 11.22 12.82 -9.77
CA TRP A 65 10.49 13.87 -9.05
C TRP A 65 8.99 13.86 -9.38
N ARG A 66 8.60 13.53 -10.61
CA ARG A 66 7.18 13.44 -11.01
C ARG A 66 6.47 12.34 -10.23
N ARG A 67 7.12 11.19 -10.06
CA ARG A 67 6.61 10.09 -9.22
C ARG A 67 6.42 10.56 -7.77
N GLY A 68 7.39 11.29 -7.23
CA GLY A 68 7.32 11.84 -5.88
C GLY A 68 6.17 12.83 -5.69
N ILE A 69 6.00 13.79 -6.61
CA ILE A 69 4.91 14.77 -6.55
C ILE A 69 3.55 14.08 -6.67
N LEU A 70 3.39 13.17 -7.64
CA LEU A 70 2.13 12.44 -7.82
C LEU A 70 1.79 11.59 -6.58
N ALA A 71 2.79 10.90 -6.03
CA ALA A 71 2.63 10.12 -4.80
C ALA A 71 2.19 10.98 -3.62
N LEU A 72 2.78 12.17 -3.44
CA LEU A 72 2.42 13.10 -2.37
C LEU A 72 1.00 13.65 -2.55
N ILE A 73 0.64 14.09 -3.76
CA ILE A 73 -0.71 14.60 -4.03
C ILE A 73 -1.75 13.51 -3.75
N LEU A 74 -1.53 12.31 -4.29
CA LEU A 74 -2.44 11.18 -4.08
C LEU A 74 -2.51 10.78 -2.61
N GLY A 75 -1.38 10.76 -1.91
CA GLY A 75 -1.28 10.46 -0.48
C GLY A 75 -2.05 11.45 0.38
N ILE A 76 -1.90 12.75 0.11
CA ILE A 76 -2.64 13.81 0.79
C ILE A 76 -4.13 13.66 0.53
N VAL A 77 -4.54 13.51 -0.73
CA VAL A 77 -5.95 13.35 -1.10
C VAL A 77 -6.53 12.12 -0.41
N MET A 78 -5.88 10.96 -0.48
CA MET A 78 -6.33 9.73 0.18
C MET A 78 -6.45 9.90 1.69
N THR A 79 -5.45 10.52 2.34
CA THR A 79 -5.47 10.76 3.79
C THR A 79 -6.64 11.66 4.19
N VAL A 80 -6.81 12.78 3.48
CA VAL A 80 -7.89 13.74 3.76
C VAL A 80 -9.25 13.10 3.51
N LEU A 81 -9.43 12.41 2.38
CA LEU A 81 -10.68 11.75 2.04
C LEU A 81 -11.06 10.69 3.09
N TRP A 82 -10.09 9.93 3.58
CA TRP A 82 -10.32 8.89 4.57
C TRP A 82 -10.68 9.47 5.95
N LEU A 83 -9.96 10.50 6.39
CA LEU A 83 -10.13 11.08 7.72
C LEU A 83 -11.24 12.13 7.81
N MET A 84 -11.77 12.66 6.70
CA MET A 84 -12.76 13.75 6.74
C MET A 84 -14.04 13.40 7.52
N THR A 85 -14.42 12.13 7.55
CA THR A 85 -15.63 11.65 8.23
C THR A 85 -15.36 11.13 9.64
N ARG A 86 -14.12 11.27 10.14
CA ARG A 86 -13.65 10.64 11.39
C ARG A 86 -13.21 11.71 12.39
N ARG A 87 -13.14 11.32 13.67
CA ARG A 87 -12.54 12.15 14.75
C ARG A 87 -11.29 11.45 15.31
N PRO A 88 -10.22 11.36 14.51
CA PRO A 88 -9.03 10.63 14.92
C PRO A 88 -8.26 11.38 16.01
N THR A 89 -7.53 10.63 16.82
CA THR A 89 -6.43 11.19 17.61
C THR A 89 -5.28 11.58 16.69
N PHE A 90 -4.31 12.36 17.18
CA PHE A 90 -3.11 12.67 16.42
C PHE A 90 -2.34 11.41 15.99
N GLY A 91 -2.21 10.42 16.89
CA GLY A 91 -1.52 9.17 16.59
C GLY A 91 -2.18 8.37 15.47
N HIS A 92 -3.50 8.21 15.52
CA HIS A 92 -4.26 7.55 14.45
C HIS A 92 -4.15 8.32 13.13
N ALA A 93 -4.32 9.65 13.16
CA ALA A 93 -4.22 10.47 11.96
C ALA A 93 -2.83 10.39 11.31
N LEU A 94 -1.76 10.40 12.12
CA LEU A 94 -0.38 10.27 11.65
C LEU A 94 -0.13 8.88 11.05
N ALA A 95 -0.58 7.81 11.72
CA ALA A 95 -0.46 6.45 11.21
C ALA A 95 -1.16 6.30 9.85
N MET A 96 -2.38 6.83 9.72
CA MET A 96 -3.13 6.81 8.46
C MET A 96 -2.48 7.67 7.37
N ALA A 97 -1.91 8.83 7.72
CA ALA A 97 -1.16 9.65 6.77
C ALA A 97 0.06 8.90 6.22
N ILE A 98 0.84 8.24 7.07
CA ILE A 98 2.00 7.44 6.65
C ILE A 98 1.55 6.29 5.76
N ALA A 99 0.54 5.53 6.18
CA ALA A 99 -0.01 4.42 5.42
C ALA A 99 -0.51 4.84 4.04
N ALA A 100 -1.33 5.89 3.97
CA ALA A 100 -1.89 6.40 2.72
C ALA A 100 -0.80 6.92 1.77
N ASN A 101 0.22 7.62 2.29
CA ASN A 101 1.34 8.08 1.46
C ASN A 101 2.20 6.92 0.94
N ALA A 102 2.48 5.91 1.76
CA ALA A 102 3.23 4.73 1.33
C ALA A 102 2.49 3.97 0.22
N LEU A 103 1.18 3.79 0.38
CA LEU A 103 0.34 3.11 -0.60
C LEU A 103 0.20 3.94 -1.89
N SER A 104 0.06 5.26 -1.75
CA SER A 104 0.01 6.20 -2.88
C SER A 104 1.30 6.25 -3.68
N ALA A 105 2.46 6.01 -3.06
CA ALA A 105 3.72 5.87 -3.79
C ALA A 105 3.70 4.68 -4.74
N ALA A 106 3.19 3.52 -4.30
CA ALA A 106 3.02 2.36 -5.17
C ALA A 106 2.02 2.65 -6.32
N VAL A 107 0.89 3.29 -6.00
CA VAL A 107 -0.13 3.66 -7.01
C VAL A 107 0.44 4.65 -8.03
N ALA A 108 1.19 5.66 -7.59
CA ALA A 108 1.81 6.64 -8.48
C ALA A 108 2.81 6.00 -9.45
N VAL A 109 3.62 5.05 -8.96
CA VAL A 109 4.52 4.26 -9.81
C VAL A 109 3.72 3.44 -10.83
N ALA A 110 2.65 2.77 -10.41
CA ALA A 110 1.81 1.97 -11.31
C ALA A 110 1.10 2.83 -12.37
N LEU A 111 0.63 4.03 -12.01
CA LEU A 111 -0.02 4.98 -12.91
C LEU A 111 0.93 5.54 -13.95
N LEU A 112 2.19 5.80 -13.57
CA LEU A 112 3.20 6.36 -14.47
C LEU A 112 3.87 5.30 -15.36
N TYR A 113 3.76 4.02 -14.99
CA TYR A 113 4.39 2.91 -15.71
C TYR A 113 4.18 2.93 -17.24
N PRO A 114 2.95 3.13 -17.78
CA PRO A 114 2.73 3.16 -19.23
C PRO A 114 3.38 4.35 -19.95
N PHE A 115 3.67 5.44 -19.24
CA PHE A 115 4.28 6.64 -19.81
C PHE A 115 5.81 6.57 -19.81
N GLU A 116 6.37 5.65 -19.04
CA GLU A 116 7.80 5.47 -18.87
C GLU A 116 8.32 4.18 -19.53
N ASN A 117 7.41 3.29 -19.93
CA ASN A 117 7.75 1.97 -20.47
C ASN A 117 6.95 1.67 -21.74
N TYR A 118 7.61 1.07 -22.73
CA TYR A 118 6.95 0.53 -23.90
C TYR A 118 6.07 -0.66 -23.52
N LEU A 119 4.76 -0.49 -23.72
CA LEU A 119 3.79 -1.56 -23.53
C LEU A 119 3.49 -2.24 -24.87
N ASN A 120 3.53 -3.56 -24.86
CA ASN A 120 2.92 -4.37 -25.91
C ASN A 120 1.48 -4.73 -25.50
N VAL A 121 0.72 -5.34 -26.40
CA VAL A 121 -0.70 -5.68 -26.13
C VAL A 121 -0.85 -6.54 -24.88
N GLY A 122 0.02 -7.53 -24.68
CA GLY A 122 -0.04 -8.42 -23.52
C GLY A 122 0.25 -7.68 -22.21
N SER A 123 1.31 -6.87 -22.17
CA SER A 123 1.65 -6.10 -20.97
C SER A 123 0.66 -4.99 -20.69
N ALA A 124 0.03 -4.40 -21.71
CA ALA A 124 -1.05 -3.43 -21.55
C ALA A 124 -2.29 -4.05 -20.89
N ILE A 125 -2.70 -5.25 -21.33
CA ILE A 125 -3.81 -6.00 -20.71
C ILE A 125 -3.47 -6.36 -19.25
N ALA A 126 -2.27 -6.89 -19.02
CA ALA A 126 -1.83 -7.28 -17.68
C ALA A 126 -1.76 -6.06 -16.74
N TRP A 127 -1.24 -4.93 -17.22
CA TRP A 127 -1.22 -3.67 -16.47
C TRP A 127 -2.64 -3.19 -16.16
N GLY A 128 -3.55 -3.20 -17.14
CA GLY A 128 -4.94 -2.79 -16.96
C GLY A 128 -5.66 -3.65 -15.92
N LEU A 129 -5.51 -4.97 -15.99
CA LEU A 129 -6.04 -5.90 -14.98
C LEU A 129 -5.40 -5.65 -13.60
N GLY A 130 -4.08 -5.44 -13.56
CA GLY A 130 -3.35 -5.10 -12.34
C GLY A 130 -3.87 -3.83 -11.68
N MET A 131 -4.14 -2.77 -12.47
CA MET A 131 -4.72 -1.52 -11.97
C MET A 131 -6.13 -1.72 -11.41
N VAL A 132 -6.97 -2.52 -12.06
CA VAL A 132 -8.31 -2.85 -11.56
C VAL A 132 -8.23 -3.59 -10.23
N LEU A 133 -7.31 -4.55 -10.08
CA LEU A 133 -7.11 -5.30 -8.83
C LEU A 133 -6.42 -4.47 -7.74
N MET A 134 -5.61 -3.49 -8.12
CA MET A 134 -4.90 -2.61 -7.17
C MET A 134 -5.88 -1.73 -6.38
N LEU A 135 -6.99 -1.30 -6.97
CA LEU A 135 -8.00 -0.47 -6.31
C LEU A 135 -8.63 -1.12 -5.08
N PRO A 136 -9.29 -2.30 -5.17
CA PRO A 136 -9.87 -2.96 -3.99
C PRO A 136 -8.78 -3.39 -3.01
N LEU A 137 -7.61 -3.83 -3.47
CA LEU A 137 -6.49 -4.15 -2.58
C LEU A 137 -6.09 -2.94 -1.74
N THR A 138 -5.92 -1.78 -2.37
CA THR A 138 -5.57 -0.53 -1.71
C THR A 138 -6.61 -0.16 -0.65
N LEU A 139 -7.90 -0.24 -1.00
CA LEU A 139 -8.99 0.08 -0.08
C LEU A 139 -9.07 -0.89 1.11
N VAL A 140 -8.94 -2.19 0.86
CA VAL A 140 -8.95 -3.21 1.93
C VAL A 140 -7.73 -3.06 2.84
N THR A 141 -6.55 -2.84 2.28
CA THR A 141 -5.33 -2.60 3.07
C THR A 141 -5.46 -1.35 3.92
N LEU A 142 -5.96 -0.24 3.36
CA LEU A 142 -6.17 0.99 4.12
C LEU A 142 -7.22 0.80 5.22
N GLY A 143 -8.31 0.09 4.94
CA GLY A 143 -9.33 -0.26 5.94
C GLY A 143 -8.78 -1.13 7.09
N LYS A 144 -7.91 -2.09 6.78
CA LYS A 144 -7.27 -2.90 7.83
C LYS A 144 -6.28 -2.11 8.67
N LEU A 145 -5.53 -1.20 8.04
CA LEU A 145 -4.64 -0.30 8.78
C LEU A 145 -5.42 0.68 9.65
N ASP A 146 -6.58 1.15 9.18
CA ASP A 146 -7.52 2.00 9.93
C ASP A 146 -8.02 1.30 11.20
N GLU A 147 -8.50 0.05 11.10
CA GLU A 147 -8.93 -0.75 12.25
C GLU A 147 -7.79 -0.92 13.28
N VAL A 148 -6.59 -1.28 12.82
CA VAL A 148 -5.43 -1.45 13.71
C VAL A 148 -5.02 -0.13 14.35
N ALA A 149 -5.02 0.98 13.59
CA ALA A 149 -4.69 2.30 14.09
C ALA A 149 -5.74 2.82 15.08
N GLU A 150 -7.02 2.52 14.86
CA GLU A 150 -8.10 2.88 15.79
C GLU A 150 -7.95 2.15 17.13
N VAL A 151 -7.65 0.85 17.12
CA VAL A 151 -7.48 0.07 18.36
C VAL A 151 -6.22 0.48 19.13
N THR A 152 -5.11 0.73 18.44
CA THR A 152 -3.80 0.96 19.07
C THR A 152 -3.54 2.43 19.42
N LEU A 153 -3.97 3.35 18.54
CA LEU A 153 -3.65 4.78 18.63
C LEU A 153 -4.89 5.66 18.66
N GLY A 154 -6.08 5.09 18.44
CA GLY A 154 -7.34 5.82 18.37
C GLY A 154 -7.87 6.28 19.72
N PRO A 155 -9.03 6.97 19.71
CA PRO A 155 -9.65 7.44 20.94
C PRO A 155 -10.10 6.26 21.80
N ARG A 156 -10.06 6.44 23.12
CA ARG A 156 -10.58 5.42 24.03
C ARG A 156 -12.04 5.10 23.68
N PRO A 157 -12.43 3.81 23.70
CA PRO A 157 -13.80 3.41 23.42
C PRO A 157 -14.74 4.17 24.35
N LYS A 158 -15.72 4.86 23.77
CA LYS A 158 -16.79 5.49 24.55
C LYS A 158 -17.73 4.38 25.00
N ARG A 159 -17.75 4.12 26.29
CA ARG A 159 -18.74 3.25 26.91
C ARG A 159 -20.14 3.83 26.62
N LEU A 160 -20.94 3.13 25.82
CA LEU A 160 -22.29 3.57 25.42
C LEU A 160 -23.29 3.56 26.57
N TRP A 161 -23.02 2.76 27.60
CA TRP A 161 -23.81 2.66 28.81
C TRP A 161 -22.91 2.83 30.03
N ARG A 162 -23.00 3.95 30.75
CA ARG A 162 -22.26 4.12 32.01
C ARG A 162 -23.10 3.57 33.15
N ALA A 163 -22.46 2.89 34.10
CA ALA A 163 -23.15 2.42 35.30
C ALA A 163 -23.77 3.58 36.10
N GLU A 164 -23.20 4.78 35.97
CA GLU A 164 -23.68 6.03 36.54
C GLU A 164 -25.04 6.49 35.96
N ASP A 165 -25.37 6.08 34.73
CA ASP A 165 -26.64 6.43 34.07
C ASP A 165 -27.78 5.47 34.47
N ALA A 166 -27.46 4.39 35.19
CA ALA A 166 -28.46 3.42 35.64
C ALA A 166 -29.22 3.99 36.85
N PRO A 167 -30.56 3.95 36.87
CA PRO A 167 -31.32 4.35 38.05
C PRO A 167 -30.93 3.47 39.23
N THR A 168 -30.51 4.07 40.33
CA THR A 168 -30.02 3.36 41.53
C THR A 168 -31.11 2.49 42.17
N ASP A 169 -32.38 2.81 41.92
CA ASP A 169 -33.57 2.14 42.46
C ASP A 169 -34.35 1.31 41.42
N ALA A 170 -33.86 1.16 40.19
CA ALA A 170 -34.52 0.30 39.21
C ALA A 170 -34.12 -1.17 39.42
N PRO A 171 -35.07 -2.12 39.33
CA PRO A 171 -34.73 -3.54 39.33
C PRO A 171 -33.79 -3.82 38.15
N LEU A 172 -32.67 -4.48 38.43
CA LEU A 172 -31.70 -4.87 37.42
C LEU A 172 -32.35 -5.86 36.45
N PRO A 173 -32.30 -5.62 35.12
CA PRO A 173 -32.92 -6.52 34.16
C PRO A 173 -32.19 -7.85 34.12
N LYS A 174 -32.90 -8.95 33.87
CA LYS A 174 -32.26 -10.23 33.58
C LYS A 174 -31.39 -10.11 32.32
N VAL A 175 -30.11 -10.48 32.40
CA VAL A 175 -29.17 -10.48 31.27
C VAL A 175 -28.92 -11.91 30.79
N SER A 176 -29.05 -12.16 29.49
CA SER A 176 -28.70 -13.46 28.90
C SER A 176 -27.42 -13.32 28.07
N ILE A 177 -26.34 -13.99 28.50
CA ILE A 177 -25.05 -14.00 27.82
C ILE A 177 -24.98 -15.25 26.95
N GLN A 178 -24.96 -15.07 25.63
CA GLN A 178 -24.90 -16.17 24.67
C GLN A 178 -23.46 -16.41 24.24
N ILE A 179 -22.95 -17.61 24.49
CA ILE A 179 -21.59 -18.04 24.13
C ILE A 179 -21.70 -19.08 23.01
N PRO A 180 -21.56 -18.68 21.74
CA PRO A 180 -21.45 -19.64 20.63
C PRO A 180 -20.06 -20.29 20.68
N ALA A 181 -20.01 -21.62 20.62
CA ALA A 181 -18.78 -22.39 20.58
C ALA A 181 -18.83 -23.41 19.42
N TYR A 182 -17.77 -23.46 18.61
CA TYR A 182 -17.63 -24.44 17.53
C TYR A 182 -16.19 -24.95 17.46
N ARG A 183 -15.95 -26.17 17.98
CA ARG A 183 -14.62 -26.80 18.05
C ARG A 183 -13.53 -25.89 18.65
N GLU A 184 -13.93 -25.02 19.58
CA GLU A 184 -13.04 -24.18 20.38
C GLU A 184 -12.11 -25.05 21.24
N ASN A 185 -10.93 -24.51 21.61
CA ASN A 185 -10.08 -25.18 22.59
C ASN A 185 -10.84 -25.27 23.95
N PRO A 186 -10.93 -26.45 24.59
CA PRO A 186 -11.58 -26.60 25.89
C PRO A 186 -11.09 -25.60 26.95
N ASP A 187 -9.80 -25.28 26.98
CA ASP A 187 -9.21 -24.35 27.95
C ASP A 187 -9.74 -22.93 27.75
N MET A 188 -9.92 -22.49 26.50
CA MET A 188 -10.51 -21.19 26.15
C MET A 188 -11.97 -21.10 26.57
N LEU A 189 -12.74 -22.18 26.36
CA LEU A 189 -14.15 -22.22 26.75
C LEU A 189 -14.28 -22.21 28.28
N ILE A 190 -13.44 -22.96 29.00
CA ILE A 190 -13.39 -22.94 30.46
C ILE A 190 -13.05 -21.53 30.97
N GLU A 191 -12.04 -20.87 30.41
CA GLU A 191 -11.66 -19.52 30.82
C GLU A 191 -12.78 -18.50 30.58
N THR A 192 -13.51 -18.64 29.47
CA THR A 192 -14.68 -17.81 29.17
C THR A 192 -15.79 -18.01 30.19
N LEU A 193 -16.09 -19.26 30.56
CA LEU A 193 -17.11 -19.59 31.56
C LEU A 193 -16.71 -19.13 32.96
N ASN A 194 -15.44 -19.28 33.33
CA ASN A 194 -14.89 -18.77 34.59
C ASN A 194 -15.00 -17.23 34.65
N SER A 195 -14.73 -16.55 33.55
CA SER A 195 -14.90 -15.09 33.44
C SER A 195 -16.36 -14.68 33.62
N CYS A 196 -17.30 -15.45 33.06
CA CYS A 196 -18.74 -15.19 33.26
C CYS A 196 -19.17 -15.48 34.71
N ALA A 197 -18.64 -16.52 35.34
CA ALA A 197 -18.92 -16.85 36.74
C ALA A 197 -18.38 -15.78 37.72
N GLY A 198 -17.36 -15.03 37.32
CA GLY A 198 -16.80 -13.90 38.07
C GLY A 198 -17.54 -12.57 37.91
N LEU A 199 -18.65 -12.51 37.16
CA LEU A 199 -19.41 -11.28 36.98
C LEU A 199 -20.18 -10.90 38.25
N ASP A 200 -20.00 -9.66 38.70
CA ASP A 200 -20.78 -9.05 39.80
C ASP A 200 -22.11 -8.50 39.25
N TYR A 201 -23.02 -9.41 38.87
CA TYR A 201 -24.36 -9.07 38.42
C TYR A 201 -25.39 -10.05 39.02
N PRO A 202 -26.49 -9.57 39.62
CA PRO A 202 -27.37 -10.44 40.42
C PRO A 202 -28.33 -11.32 39.63
N ASP A 203 -28.69 -10.95 38.39
CA ASP A 203 -29.69 -11.69 37.59
C ASP A 203 -29.21 -11.88 36.15
N PHE A 204 -28.35 -12.88 35.92
CA PHE A 204 -27.94 -13.26 34.57
C PHE A 204 -27.94 -14.76 34.35
N GLU A 205 -28.06 -15.16 33.10
CA GLU A 205 -27.88 -16.53 32.64
C GLU A 205 -26.78 -16.58 31.57
N VAL A 206 -26.10 -17.73 31.49
CA VAL A 206 -25.10 -18.01 30.47
C VAL A 206 -25.62 -19.18 29.63
N VAL A 207 -25.85 -18.94 28.34
CA VAL A 207 -26.34 -19.94 27.39
C VAL A 207 -25.21 -20.30 26.45
N VAL A 208 -24.67 -21.50 26.62
CA VAL A 208 -23.62 -22.03 25.73
C VAL A 208 -24.28 -22.76 24.58
N ILE A 209 -24.02 -22.30 23.36
CA ILE A 209 -24.54 -22.91 22.12
C ILE A 209 -23.38 -23.61 21.43
N ILE A 210 -23.38 -24.94 21.48
CA ILE A 210 -22.34 -25.78 20.85
C ILE A 210 -22.89 -26.35 19.55
N ASN A 211 -22.24 -26.03 18.44
CA ASN A 211 -22.53 -26.58 17.10
C ASN A 211 -21.46 -27.58 16.63
#